data_AF-A0A450YJ97-F1
#
_entry.id   AF-A0A450YJ97-F1
#
_cell.length_a   1.000
_cell.length_b   1.000
_cell.length_c   1.000
_cell.angle_alpha   90.00
_cell.angle_beta   90.00
_cell.angle_gamma   90.00
#
_symmetry.space_group_name_H-M   'P 1'
#
loop_
_entity.id
_entity.type
_entity.pdbx_description
1 polymer ?
#
loop_
_entity_poly.entity_id
_entity_poly.type
_entity_poly.pdbx_seq_one_letter_code
_entity_poly.pdbx_strand_id
1 'polypeptide(L)'
;MRQQQALCIFMLLPQGFRNAQLRGFIAQLLGIPLTQYSTGRMTYDLRRLRLHGIITRQGGTHCYHLTHEGLRVCLFMTKVHQRVIRHGFSQLMGGCPKAPVRPIATAMKQFDIAVNQLISQAKLSK
;
A
#
# COMPACT_ATOMS: atom_id res chain seq x y z
N MET A 1 -1.28 0.23 5.69
CA MET A 1 -1.74 0.31 4.29
C MET A 1 -0.67 0.79 3.29
N ARG A 2 0.63 0.48 3.48
CA ARG A 2 1.73 0.98 2.62
C ARG A 2 2.49 -0.11 1.82
N GLN A 3 2.06 -1.36 1.88
CA GLN A 3 2.82 -2.49 1.33
C GLN A 3 2.50 -2.87 -0.12
N GLN A 4 1.50 -2.24 -0.76
CA GLN A 4 0.96 -2.71 -2.04
C GLN A 4 1.59 -2.08 -3.29
N GLN A 5 2.36 -1.00 -3.17
CA GLN A 5 3.01 -0.37 -4.33
C GLN A 5 4.27 -1.11 -4.81
N ALA A 6 4.86 -1.98 -3.98
CA ALA A 6 6.10 -2.68 -4.32
C ALA A 6 5.93 -3.72 -5.43
N LEU A 7 4.76 -4.35 -5.49
CA LEU A 7 4.50 -5.43 -6.44
C LEU A 7 4.34 -4.93 -7.87
N CYS A 8 4.09 -3.64 -8.07
CA CYS A 8 3.89 -3.05 -9.39
C CYS A 8 5.17 -3.00 -10.22
N ILE A 9 6.33 -2.78 -9.58
CA ILE A 9 7.63 -2.71 -10.26
C ILE A 9 8.05 -4.10 -10.79
N PHE A 10 7.60 -5.18 -10.14
CA PHE A 10 7.92 -6.55 -10.54
C PHE A 10 6.99 -7.14 -11.61
N MET A 11 5.96 -6.40 -12.06
CA MET A 11 5.17 -6.80 -13.22
C MET A 11 6.00 -6.79 -14.53
N LEU A 12 7.16 -6.13 -14.54
CA LEU A 12 7.98 -5.92 -15.74
C LEU A 12 9.23 -6.81 -15.85
N LEU A 13 9.44 -7.77 -14.94
CA LEU A 13 10.58 -8.68 -14.97
C LEU A 13 10.17 -10.05 -15.54
N PRO A 14 10.25 -10.26 -16.86
CA PRO A 14 9.89 -11.54 -17.48
C PRO A 14 10.75 -12.72 -16.97
N GLN A 15 11.94 -12.44 -16.41
CA GLN A 15 12.87 -13.43 -15.89
C GLN A 15 12.68 -13.79 -14.39
N GLY A 16 11.64 -13.23 -13.75
CA GLY A 16 11.42 -13.38 -12.32
C GLY A 16 12.41 -12.57 -11.48
N PHE A 17 12.42 -12.84 -10.17
CA PHE A 17 13.22 -12.08 -9.20
C PHE A 17 13.75 -12.94 -8.06
N ARG A 18 14.87 -12.50 -7.49
CA ARG A 18 15.50 -13.12 -6.33
C ARG A 18 15.20 -12.34 -5.05
N ASN A 19 15.32 -13.00 -3.90
CA ASN A 19 15.13 -12.38 -2.58
C ASN A 19 15.98 -11.11 -2.43
N ALA A 20 17.28 -11.17 -2.73
CA ALA A 20 18.19 -10.03 -2.57
C ALA A 20 17.78 -8.81 -3.42
N GLN A 21 17.30 -9.05 -4.66
CA GLN A 21 16.85 -7.98 -5.55
C GLN A 21 15.59 -7.32 -4.99
N LEU A 22 14.55 -8.11 -4.68
CA LEU A 22 13.29 -7.59 -4.15
C LEU A 22 13.48 -6.91 -2.79
N ARG A 23 14.38 -7.41 -1.93
CA ARG A 23 14.69 -6.82 -0.62
C ARG A 23 15.15 -5.37 -0.73
N GLY A 24 16.05 -5.08 -1.68
CA GLY A 24 16.54 -3.74 -1.94
C GLY A 24 15.40 -2.77 -2.30
N PHE A 25 14.55 -3.16 -3.25
CA PHE A 25 13.41 -2.35 -3.66
C PHE A 25 12.39 -2.15 -2.54
N ILE A 26 12.10 -3.18 -1.74
CA ILE A 26 11.15 -3.05 -0.63
C ILE A 26 11.70 -2.09 0.43
N ALA A 27 12.98 -2.19 0.79
CA ALA A 27 13.60 -1.28 1.76
C ALA A 27 13.51 0.18 1.28
N GLN A 28 13.83 0.43 0.00
CA GLN A 28 13.71 1.75 -0.62
C GLN A 28 12.27 2.27 -0.59
N LEU A 29 11.29 1.44 -0.99
CA LEU A 29 9.88 1.84 -0.99
C LEU A 29 9.36 2.16 0.42
N LEU A 30 9.83 1.41 1.42
CA LEU A 30 9.49 1.65 2.81
C LEU A 30 10.20 2.88 3.40
N GLY A 31 11.17 3.45 2.69
CA GLY A 31 11.98 4.57 3.16
C GLY A 31 12.87 4.21 4.35
N ILE A 32 13.26 2.94 4.47
CA ILE A 32 14.08 2.44 5.59
C ILE A 32 15.43 1.94 5.07
N PRO A 33 16.50 2.05 5.88
CA PRO A 33 17.78 1.43 5.56
C PRO A 33 17.65 -0.07 5.31
N LEU A 34 18.42 -0.58 4.35
CA LEU A 34 18.43 -2.01 4.01
C LEU A 34 18.82 -2.90 5.19
N THR A 35 19.59 -2.39 6.15
CA THR A 35 19.95 -3.07 7.40
C THR A 35 18.74 -3.33 8.31
N GLN A 36 17.72 -2.44 8.27
CA GLN A 36 16.49 -2.59 9.04
C GLN A 36 15.47 -3.53 8.39
N TYR A 37 15.59 -3.78 7.08
CA TYR A 37 14.74 -4.72 6.35
C TYR A 37 15.46 -6.05 6.11
N SER A 38 15.55 -6.89 7.14
CA SER A 38 16.38 -8.10 7.13
C SER A 38 16.00 -9.12 6.04
N THR A 39 16.96 -9.95 5.65
CA THR A 39 16.73 -11.08 4.72
C THR A 39 15.68 -12.06 5.26
N GLY A 40 15.66 -12.30 6.57
CA GLY A 40 14.65 -13.15 7.22
C GLY A 40 13.23 -12.61 7.05
N ARG A 41 13.06 -11.29 7.18
CA ARG A 41 11.77 -10.62 6.92
C ARG A 41 11.34 -10.78 5.46
N MET A 42 12.25 -10.57 4.51
CA MET A 42 11.98 -10.80 3.09
C MET A 42 11.60 -12.25 2.79
N THR A 43 12.29 -13.23 3.39
CA THR A 43 11.96 -14.65 3.24
C THR A 43 10.57 -14.97 3.78
N TYR A 44 10.20 -14.38 4.93
CA TYR A 44 8.86 -14.51 5.49
C TYR A 44 7.79 -13.94 4.54
N ASP A 45 8.03 -12.75 3.98
CA ASP A 45 7.09 -12.13 3.04
C ASP A 45 6.96 -12.94 1.74
N LEU A 46 8.06 -13.46 1.19
CA LEU A 46 8.02 -14.38 0.04
C LEU A 46 7.24 -15.66 0.33
N ARG A 47 7.41 -16.22 1.53
CA ARG A 47 6.62 -17.39 1.96
C ARG A 47 5.13 -17.05 1.98
N ARG A 48 4.72 -15.91 2.55
CA ARG A 48 3.32 -15.50 2.56
C ARG A 48 2.76 -15.28 1.16
N LEU A 49 3.52 -14.62 0.28
CA LEU A 49 3.12 -14.41 -1.11
C LEU A 49 2.92 -15.74 -1.85
N ARG A 50 3.76 -16.75 -1.59
CA ARG A 50 3.58 -18.11 -2.11
C ARG A 50 2.34 -18.80 -1.56
N LEU A 51 2.11 -18.69 -0.25
CA LEU A 51 0.93 -19.29 0.40
C LEU A 51 -0.38 -18.73 -0.16
N HIS A 52 -0.40 -17.43 -0.51
CA HIS A 52 -1.55 -16.80 -1.16
C HIS A 52 -1.61 -17.04 -2.68
N GLY A 53 -0.70 -17.84 -3.24
CA GLY A 53 -0.68 -18.15 -4.67
C GLY A 53 -0.31 -16.95 -5.56
N ILE A 54 0.21 -15.86 -5.00
CA ILE A 54 0.57 -14.65 -5.75
C ILE A 54 1.86 -14.88 -6.53
N ILE A 55 2.79 -15.63 -5.96
CA ILE A 55 4.08 -15.96 -6.60
C ILE A 55 4.35 -17.46 -6.56
N THR A 56 5.13 -17.93 -7.52
CA THR A 56 5.67 -19.30 -7.57
C THR A 56 7.19 -19.25 -7.59
N ARG A 57 7.82 -20.24 -6.94
CA ARG A 57 9.27 -20.43 -7.01
C ARG A 57 9.59 -21.33 -8.20
N GLN A 58 10.57 -20.95 -9.02
CA GLN A 58 11.08 -21.81 -10.08
C GLN A 58 11.87 -22.98 -9.48
N GLY A 59 11.59 -24.20 -9.93
CA GLY A 59 12.29 -25.41 -9.47
C GLY A 59 13.80 -25.29 -9.59
N GLY A 60 14.53 -25.82 -8.61
CA GLY A 60 16.00 -25.82 -8.62
C GLY A 60 16.69 -24.47 -8.41
N THR A 61 15.97 -23.36 -8.29
CA THR A 61 16.58 -22.02 -8.12
C THR A 61 15.90 -21.19 -7.03
N HIS A 62 16.52 -20.12 -6.55
CA HIS A 62 15.87 -19.13 -5.67
C HIS A 62 15.17 -18.00 -6.45
N CYS A 63 14.75 -18.27 -7.68
CA CYS A 63 14.01 -17.34 -8.52
C CYS A 63 12.50 -17.48 -8.30
N TYR A 64 11.80 -16.35 -8.22
CA TYR A 64 10.36 -16.26 -8.02
C TYR A 64 9.71 -15.54 -9.18
N HIS A 65 8.51 -15.97 -9.56
CA HIS A 65 7.70 -15.40 -10.63
C HIS A 65 6.30 -15.08 -10.10
N LEU A 66 5.65 -14.07 -10.67
CA LEU A 66 4.22 -13.86 -10.45
C LEU A 66 3.42 -14.98 -11.11
N THR A 67 2.37 -15.45 -10.43
CA THR A 67 1.37 -16.29 -11.08
C THR A 67 0.41 -15.43 -11.89
N HIS A 68 -0.42 -16.06 -12.73
CA HIS A 68 -1.49 -15.37 -13.45
C HIS A 68 -2.45 -14.63 -12.51
N GLU A 69 -2.86 -15.28 -11.42
CA GLU A 69 -3.70 -14.66 -10.40
C GLU A 69 -2.96 -13.58 -9.61
N GLY A 70 -1.69 -13.80 -9.30
CA GLY A 70 -0.84 -12.78 -8.68
C GLY A 70 -0.77 -11.51 -9.51
N LEU A 71 -0.66 -11.63 -10.84
CA LEU A 71 -0.68 -10.48 -11.75
C LEU A 71 -2.01 -9.72 -11.70
N ARG A 72 -3.15 -10.44 -11.68
CA ARG A 72 -4.48 -9.83 -11.52
C ARG A 72 -4.60 -9.08 -10.19
N VAL A 73 -4.15 -9.69 -9.09
CA VAL A 73 -4.14 -9.06 -7.75
C VAL A 73 -3.27 -7.80 -7.74
N CYS A 74 -2.06 -7.88 -8.29
CA CYS A 74 -1.15 -6.74 -8.37
C CYS A 74 -1.75 -5.59 -9.19
N LEU A 75 -2.33 -5.88 -10.37
CA LEU A 75 -3.00 -4.89 -11.20
C LEU A 75 -4.21 -4.27 -10.49
N PHE A 76 -5.03 -5.08 -9.83
CA PHE A 76 -6.17 -4.60 -9.05
C PHE A 76 -5.70 -3.63 -7.96
N MET A 77 -4.72 -4.02 -7.14
CA MET A 77 -4.19 -3.17 -6.07
C MET A 77 -3.58 -1.88 -6.61
N THR A 78 -2.89 -1.93 -7.75
CA THR A 78 -2.35 -0.75 -8.43
C THR A 78 -3.46 0.22 -8.82
N LYS A 79 -4.50 -0.29 -9.50
CA LYS A 79 -5.63 0.52 -9.97
C LYS A 79 -6.42 1.12 -8.81
N VAL A 80 -6.72 0.33 -7.79
CA VAL A 80 -7.41 0.80 -6.57
C VAL A 80 -6.59 1.87 -5.88
N HIS A 81 -5.28 1.65 -5.74
CA HIS A 81 -4.41 2.62 -5.12
C HIS A 81 -4.37 3.95 -5.91
N GLN A 82 -4.21 3.89 -7.23
CA GLN A 82 -4.14 5.08 -8.07
C GLN A 82 -5.48 5.82 -8.18
N ARG A 83 -6.59 5.10 -8.37
CA ARG A 83 -7.90 5.71 -8.67
C ARG A 83 -8.74 6.01 -7.44
N VAL A 84 -8.61 5.23 -6.38
CA VAL A 84 -9.46 5.36 -5.19
C VAL A 84 -8.66 5.93 -4.03
N ILE A 85 -7.58 5.27 -3.63
CA ILE A 85 -6.83 5.65 -2.43
C ILE A 85 -6.18 7.02 -2.64
N ARG A 86 -5.38 7.20 -3.69
CA ARG A 86 -4.68 8.46 -3.96
C ARG A 86 -5.66 9.63 -4.08
N HIS A 87 -6.76 9.46 -4.81
CA HIS A 87 -7.77 10.51 -4.98
C HIS A 87 -8.52 10.80 -3.67
N GLY A 88 -8.98 9.78 -2.95
CA GLY A 88 -9.69 9.94 -1.68
C GLY A 88 -8.82 10.62 -0.61
N PHE A 89 -7.57 10.18 -0.47
CA PHE A 89 -6.62 10.83 0.45
C PHE A 89 -6.28 12.26 0.02
N SER A 90 -6.18 12.52 -1.27
CA SER A 90 -5.94 13.86 -1.79
C SER A 90 -7.10 14.82 -1.47
N GLN A 91 -8.34 14.35 -1.49
CA GLN A 91 -9.48 15.13 -1.01
C GLN A 91 -9.39 15.37 0.50
N LEU A 92 -9.13 14.33 1.29
CA LEU A 92 -9.11 14.40 2.75
C LEU A 92 -8.00 15.30 3.31
N MET A 93 -6.76 15.19 2.81
CA MET A 93 -5.56 15.82 3.40
C MET A 93 -5.36 17.28 2.97
N GLY A 94 -6.34 17.93 2.35
CA GLY A 94 -6.28 19.34 1.96
C GLY A 94 -5.29 19.69 0.84
N GLY A 95 -4.44 18.75 0.42
CA GLY A 95 -3.22 18.99 -0.36
C GLY A 95 -3.38 19.11 -1.88
N CYS A 96 -4.59 19.28 -2.42
CA CYS A 96 -4.77 19.47 -3.87
C CYS A 96 -5.45 20.79 -4.22
N PRO A 97 -4.68 21.88 -4.43
CA PRO A 97 -5.23 23.18 -4.84
C PRO A 97 -6.11 23.12 -6.10
N LYS A 98 -5.93 22.10 -6.94
CA LYS A 98 -6.63 21.91 -8.22
C LYS A 98 -7.93 21.10 -8.16
N ALA A 99 -8.36 20.63 -6.99
CA ALA A 99 -9.63 19.91 -6.85
C ALA A 99 -10.73 20.89 -6.38
N PRO A 100 -11.59 21.42 -7.28
CA PRO A 100 -12.59 22.43 -6.93
C PRO A 100 -13.70 21.89 -6.02
N VAL A 101 -13.93 20.56 -6.02
CA VAL A 101 -14.95 19.92 -5.17
C VAL A 101 -14.29 18.83 -4.33
N ARG A 102 -14.41 18.92 -3.00
CA ARG A 102 -13.81 17.99 -2.03
C ARG A 102 -14.90 17.41 -1.11
N PRO A 103 -15.81 16.57 -1.63
CA PRO A 103 -16.98 16.11 -0.88
C PRO A 103 -16.60 15.37 0.42
N ILE A 104 -15.53 14.55 0.38
CA ILE A 104 -15.07 13.81 1.55
C ILE A 104 -14.52 14.75 2.63
N ALA A 105 -13.77 15.78 2.25
CA ALA A 105 -13.23 16.75 3.21
C ALA A 105 -14.34 17.58 3.86
N THR A 106 -15.34 17.99 3.08
CA THR A 106 -16.50 18.72 3.59
C THR A 106 -17.29 17.88 4.58
N ALA A 107 -17.55 16.62 4.26
CA ALA A 107 -18.24 15.70 5.17
C ALA A 107 -17.45 15.47 6.47
N MET A 108 -16.12 15.31 6.38
CA MET A 108 -15.27 15.16 7.55
C MET A 108 -15.28 16.42 8.43
N LYS A 109 -15.22 17.62 7.82
CA LYS A 109 -15.32 18.88 8.56
C LYS A 109 -16.66 19.03 9.28
N GLN A 110 -17.76 18.63 8.66
CA GLN A 110 -19.08 18.64 9.29
C GLN A 110 -19.14 17.69 10.48
N PHE A 111 -18.55 16.50 10.35
CA PHE A 111 -18.40 15.55 11.44
C PHE A 111 -17.60 16.14 12.62
N ASP A 112 -16.44 16.76 12.34
CA ASP A 112 -15.61 17.40 13.37
C ASP A 112 -16.38 18.51 14.11
N ILE A 113 -17.18 19.32 13.40
CA ILE A 113 -18.02 20.35 14.01
C ILE A 113 -19.05 19.72 14.96
N ALA A 114 -19.77 18.69 14.52
CA ALA A 114 -20.78 18.03 15.33
C ALA A 114 -20.19 17.39 16.60
N VAL A 115 -19.03 16.74 16.47
CA VAL A 115 -18.31 16.15 17.62
C VAL A 115 -17.86 17.23 18.60
N ASN A 116 -17.30 18.34 18.12
CA ASN A 116 -16.87 19.44 18.97
C ASN A 116 -18.05 20.09 19.71
N GLN A 117 -19.21 20.22 19.06
CA GLN A 117 -20.43 20.70 19.69
C GLN A 117 -20.86 19.78 20.84
N LEU A 118 -20.89 18.46 20.60
CA LEU A 118 -21.21 17.47 21.63
C LEU A 118 -20.25 17.55 22.82
N ILE A 119 -18.94 17.66 22.56
CA ILE A 119 -17.91 17.80 23.60
C ILE A 119 -18.11 19.09 24.39
N SER A 120 -18.43 20.20 23.72
CA SER A 120 -18.62 21.50 24.39
C SER A 120 -19.85 21.48 25.31
N GLN A 121 -20.95 20.88 24.87
CA GLN A 121 -22.15 20.69 25.70
C GLN A 121 -21.87 19.81 26.92
N ALA A 122 -21.13 18.72 26.75
CA ALA A 122 -20.74 17.86 27.86
C ALA A 122 -19.83 18.56 28.88
N LYS A 123 -18.97 19.48 28.44
CA LYS A 123 -18.09 20.28 29.30
C LYS A 123 -18.80 21.42 30.03
N LEU A 124 -19.92 21.91 29.49
CA LEU A 124 -20.79 22.92 30.10
C LEU A 124 -21.78 22.33 31.12
N SER A 125 -21.86 21.00 31.25
CA SER A 125 -22.72 20.29 32.20
C SER A 125 -22.01 19.93 33.52
N LYS A 126 -21.02 20.72 33.94
CA LYS A 126 -20.36 20.62 35.25
C LYS A 126 -20.49 21.90 36.04
#